data_AF-A0A949CZE0-F1
#
_entry.id   AF-A0A949CZE0-F1
#
_cell.length_a   1.000
_cell.length_b   1.000
_cell.length_c   1.000
_cell.angle_alpha   90.00
_cell.angle_beta   90.00
_cell.angle_gamma   90.00
#
_symmetry.space_group_name_H-M   'P 1'
#
loop_
_entity.id
_entity.type
_entity.pdbx_description
1 polymer ?
#
loop_
_entity_poly.entity_id
_entity_poly.type
_entity_poly.pdbx_seq_one_letter_code
_entity_poly.pdbx_strand_id
1 'polypeptide(L)' 'MLNADPQELAKFSDLAHRWWDPESEFRPLHQINPLRLEWINALAPVAGQQVLDVGCGGGI' A
#
# COMPACT_ATOMS: atom_id res chain seq x y z
N MET A 1 -12.92 -0.41 22.49
CA MET A 1 -11.88 0.59 22.22
C MET A 1 -11.38 0.35 20.81
N LEU A 2 -11.35 1.38 19.95
CA LEU A 2 -10.92 1.24 18.56
C LEU A 2 -9.39 1.42 18.50
N ASN A 3 -8.66 0.44 17.95
CA ASN A 3 -7.22 0.57 17.69
C ASN A 3 -6.97 1.20 16.32
N ALA A 4 -7.52 2.40 16.13
CA ALA A 4 -7.34 3.18 14.90
C ALA A 4 -7.51 4.67 15.22
N ASP A 5 -6.82 5.50 14.45
CA ASP A 5 -7.02 6.95 14.47
C ASP A 5 -8.05 7.34 13.39
N PRO A 6 -9.24 7.85 13.77
CA PRO A 6 -10.25 8.26 12.82
C PRO A 6 -9.79 9.39 11.87
N GLN A 7 -8.86 10.26 12.31
CA GLN A 7 -8.41 11.39 11.49
C GLN A 7 -7.51 10.92 10.34
N GLU A 8 -6.62 9.96 10.60
CA GLU A 8 -5.80 9.36 9.55
C GLU A 8 -6.66 8.58 8.56
N LEU A 9 -7.66 7.83 9.04
CA LEU A 9 -8.61 7.14 8.16
C LEU A 9 -9.35 8.10 7.22
N ALA A 10 -9.81 9.24 7.74
CA ALA A 10 -10.50 10.26 6.94
C ALA A 10 -9.57 10.85 5.86
N LYS A 11 -8.35 11.26 6.25
CA LYS A 11 -7.34 11.81 5.34
C LYS A 11 -7.05 10.89 4.15
N PHE A 12 -6.86 9.59 4.40
CA PHE A 12 -6.64 8.63 3.32
C PHE A 12 -7.90 8.35 2.50
N SER A 13 -9.08 8.39 3.12
CA SER A 13 -10.36 8.24 2.41
C SER A 13 -10.61 9.38 1.43
N ASP A 14 -10.26 10.61 1.80
CA ASP A 14 -10.42 11.79 0.93
C ASP A 14 -9.54 11.70 -0.33
N LEU A 15 -8.34 11.11 -0.20
CA LEU A 15 -7.41 10.90 -1.31
C LEU A 15 -7.69 9.61 -2.10
N ALA A 16 -8.69 8.81 -1.69
CA ALA A 16 -8.80 7.41 -2.11
C ALA A 16 -8.92 7.23 -3.64
N HIS A 17 -9.63 8.14 -4.29
CA HIS A 17 -9.87 8.14 -5.73
C HIS A 17 -8.61 8.37 -6.58
N ARG A 18 -7.49 8.75 -5.96
CA ARG A 18 -6.22 9.05 -6.64
C ARG A 18 -5.15 7.97 -6.49
N TRP A 19 -5.44 6.86 -5.81
CA TRP A 19 -4.43 5.84 -5.49
C TRP A 19 -3.64 5.35 -6.70
N TRP A 20 -4.32 5.18 -7.83
CA TRP A 20 -3.73 4.63 -9.06
C TRP A 20 -3.32 5.69 -10.09
N ASP A 21 -3.38 6.97 -9.74
CA ASP A 21 -2.76 8.04 -10.52
C ASP A 21 -1.24 8.06 -10.20
N PRO A 22 -0.37 7.70 -11.16
CA PRO A 22 1.08 7.61 -10.93
C PRO A 22 1.75 8.95 -10.64
N GLU A 23 1.06 10.07 -10.91
CA GLU A 23 1.56 11.43 -10.68
C GLU A 23 0.89 12.11 -9.46
N SER A 24 0.10 11.37 -8.68
CA SER A 24 -0.59 11.85 -7.48
C SER A 24 0.33 11.95 -6.24
N GLU A 25 -0.28 12.25 -5.10
CA GLU A 25 0.30 12.18 -3.77
C GLU A 25 0.87 10.78 -3.45
N PHE A 26 0.40 9.73 -4.13
CA PHE A 26 0.88 8.35 -4.00
C PHE A 26 1.97 7.96 -5.01
N ARG A 27 2.45 8.89 -5.85
CA ARG A 27 3.57 8.66 -6.78
C ARG A 27 4.77 7.94 -6.14
N PRO A 28 5.22 8.29 -4.92
CA PRO A 28 6.33 7.58 -4.30
C PRO A 28 6.05 6.09 -4.07
N LEU A 29 4.79 5.68 -3.80
CA LEU A 29 4.41 4.28 -3.63
C LEU A 29 4.51 3.50 -4.94
N HIS A 30 4.12 4.11 -6.06
CA HIS A 30 4.28 3.52 -7.39
C HIS A 30 5.76 3.32 -7.74
N GLN A 31 6.58 4.33 -7.48
CA GLN A 31 8.01 4.28 -7.77
C GLN A 31 8.76 3.26 -6.92
N ILE A 32 8.41 3.12 -5.64
CA ILE A 32 9.07 2.15 -4.75
C ILE A 32 8.57 0.71 -4.92
N ASN A 33 7.39 0.51 -5.54
CA ASN A 33 6.75 -0.80 -5.59
C ASN A 33 7.62 -1.91 -6.20
N PRO A 34 8.27 -1.71 -7.38
CA PRO A 34 9.13 -2.75 -7.94
C PRO A 34 10.27 -3.14 -7.00
N LEU A 35 10.94 -2.14 -6.39
CA LEU A 35 12.06 -2.35 -5.49
C LEU A 35 11.65 -3.13 -4.22
N ARG A 36 10.54 -2.75 -3.59
CA ARG A 36 10.09 -3.46 -2.37
C ARG A 36 9.59 -4.87 -2.68
N LEU A 37 8.93 -5.08 -3.82
CA LEU A 37 8.45 -6.41 -4.23
C LEU A 37 9.63 -7.35 -4.53
N GLU A 38 10.66 -6.86 -5.22
CA GLU A 38 11.89 -7.61 -5.43
C GLU A 38 12.56 -7.98 -4.10
N TRP A 39 12.67 -7.01 -3.18
CA TRP A 39 13.25 -7.25 -1.86
C TRP A 39 12.46 -8.27 -1.03
N ILE A 40 11.13 -8.15 -0.97
CA ILE A 40 10.27 -9.12 -0.28
C ILE A 40 10.44 -10.50 -0.90
N ASN A 41 10.38 -10.62 -2.23
CA ASN A 41 10.46 -11.90 -2.92
C ASN A 41 11.85 -12.55 -2.80
N ALA A 42 12.91 -11.76 -2.65
CA ALA A 42 14.26 -12.27 -2.39
C ALA A 42 14.41 -12.87 -0.98
N LEU A 43 13.69 -12.33 0.00
CA LEU A 43 13.70 -12.84 1.38
C LEU A 43 12.69 -13.96 1.62
N ALA A 44 11.51 -13.84 1.03
CA ALA A 44 10.39 -14.76 1.17
C ALA A 44 9.62 -14.83 -0.16
N PRO A 45 9.94 -15.78 -1.05
CA PRO A 45 9.22 -15.94 -2.30
C PRO A 45 7.72 -16.10 -2.07
N VAL A 46 6.93 -15.23 -2.68
CA VAL A 46 5.48 -15.12 -2.39
C VAL A 46 4.60 -15.93 -3.34
N ALA A 47 5.15 -16.41 -4.46
CA ALA A 47 4.40 -17.18 -5.43
C ALA A 47 3.85 -18.47 -4.81
N GLY A 48 2.54 -18.67 -4.89
CA GLY A 48 1.84 -19.83 -4.31
C GLY A 48 1.58 -19.74 -2.81
N GLN A 49 1.97 -18.64 -2.15
CA GLN A 49 1.77 -18.44 -0.72
C GLN A 49 0.46 -17.70 -0.42
N GLN A 50 -0.06 -17.91 0.78
CA GLN A 50 -1.11 -17.06 1.33
C GLN A 50 -0.45 -15.84 2.00
N VAL A 51 -0.77 -14.63 1.52
CA VAL A 51 -0.14 -13.38 1.95
C VAL A 51 -1.20 -12.42 2.50
N LEU A 52 -0.85 -11.70 3.57
CA LEU A 52 -1.66 -10.61 4.14
C LEU A 52 -0.88 -9.30 4.03
N ASP A 53 -1.49 -8.29 3.41
CA ASP A 53 -0.98 -6.92 3.37
C ASP A 53 -1.80 -6.03 4.33
N VAL A 54 -1.22 -5.69 5.47
CA VAL A 54 -1.89 -4.92 6.53
C VAL A 54 -1.79 -3.44 6.22
N GLY A 55 -2.94 -2.79 6.05
CA GLY A 55 -2.98 -1.39 5.63
C GLY A 55 -2.78 -1.20 4.12
N CYS A 56 -3.25 -2.18 3.33
CA CYS A 56 -3.07 -2.23 1.87
C CYS A 56 -3.58 -0.99 1.10
N GLY A 57 -4.51 -0.22 1.67
CA GLY A 57 -5.05 0.97 1.04
C GLY A 57 -5.64 0.64 -0.33
N GLY A 58 -5.20 1.35 -1.38
CA GLY A 58 -5.63 1.11 -2.75
C GLY A 58 -4.93 -0.05 -3.47
N GLY A 59 -4.07 -0.82 -2.79
CA GLY A 59 -3.53 -2.09 -3.31
C GLY A 59 -2.46 -1.96 -4.40
N ILE A 60 -1.62 -0.92 -4.34
CA ILE A 60 -0.40 -0.78 -5.17
C ILE A 60 0.59 -1.87 -4.78
#